data_AF-A0AAW5HKW8-F1
#
_entry.id   AF-A0AAW5HKW8-F1
#
_cell.length_a   1.000
_cell.length_b   1.000
_cell.length_c   1.000
_cell.angle_alpha   90.00
_cell.angle_beta   90.00
_cell.angle_gamma   90.00
#
_symmetry.space_group_name_H-M   'P 1'
#
loop_
_entity.id
_entity.type
_entity.pdbx_description
1 polymer ?
#
loop_
_entity_poly.entity_id
_entity_poly.type
_entity_poly.pdbx_seq_one_letter_code
_entity_poly.pdbx_strand_id
1 'polypeptide(L)' 'MTAPTKARGQQIKPTIAEVNAAWARLRAAAGKGDVHANALLIALAEQRPVMSLPA' A
#
# COMPACT_ATOMS: atom_id res chain seq x y z
N MET A 1 -30.19 -5.10 -8.49
CA MET A 1 -29.49 -6.06 -7.61
C MET A 1 -28.32 -5.34 -6.96
N THR A 2 -28.48 -4.89 -5.71
CA THR A 2 -27.45 -4.15 -4.97
C THR A 2 -26.64 -5.15 -4.13
N ALA A 3 -25.38 -5.37 -4.49
CA ALA A 3 -24.49 -6.21 -3.69
C ALA A 3 -24.23 -5.53 -2.33
N PRO A 4 -24.26 -6.25 -1.20
CA PRO A 4 -23.99 -5.66 0.10
C PRO A 4 -22.53 -5.21 0.14
N THR A 5 -22.32 -3.91 0.38
CA THR A 5 -21.00 -3.35 0.66
C THR A 5 -20.46 -4.07 1.88
N LYS A 6 -19.50 -4.97 1.68
CA LYS A 6 -18.85 -5.72 2.76
C LYS A 6 -18.26 -4.68 3.71
N ALA A 7 -18.90 -4.48 4.86
CA ALA A 7 -18.40 -3.60 5.90
C ALA A 7 -17.00 -4.11 6.24
N ARG A 8 -15.96 -3.41 5.76
CA ARG A 8 -14.61 -3.66 6.23
C ARG A 8 -14.70 -3.44 7.73
N GLY A 9 -14.26 -4.42 8.53
CA GLY A 9 -14.26 -4.30 9.98
C GLY A 9 -13.55 -3.02 10.42
N GLN A 10 -13.62 -2.71 11.72
CA GLN A 10 -12.91 -1.57 12.32
C GLN A 10 -11.53 -1.43 11.66
N GLN A 11 -11.25 -0.28 11.06
CA GLN A 11 -9.98 -0.03 10.39
C GLN A 11 -8.90 0.06 11.47
N ILE A 12 -8.35 -1.10 11.85
CA ILE A 12 -7.25 -1.19 12.81
C ILE A 12 -6.04 -0.60 12.10
N LYS A 13 -5.38 0.38 12.73
CA LYS A 13 -4.09 0.89 12.25
C LYS A 13 -3.15 -0.30 12.06
N PRO A 14 -2.48 -0.43 10.90
CA PRO A 14 -1.59 -1.56 10.68
C PRO A 14 -0.52 -1.58 11.76
N THR A 15 -0.26 -2.78 12.28
CA THR A 15 0.80 -3.01 13.25
C THR A 15 2.17 -2.79 12.61
N ILE A 16 3.19 -2.50 13.43
CA ILE A 16 4.57 -2.34 12.94
C ILE A 16 5.04 -3.60 12.19
N ALA A 17 4.64 -4.78 12.67
CA ALA A 17 4.96 -6.06 12.02
C ALA A 17 4.36 -6.16 10.61
N GLU A 18 3.11 -5.74 10.42
CA GLU A 18 2.45 -5.74 9.11
C GLU A 18 3.08 -4.72 8.16
N VAL A 19 3.45 -3.53 8.65
CA VAL A 19 4.15 -2.52 7.86
C VAL A 19 5.51 -3.06 7.40
N ASN A 20 6.28 -3.68 8.29
CA ASN A 20 7.57 -4.29 7.94
C ASN A 20 7.41 -5.42 6.91
N ALA A 21 6.40 -6.27 7.07
CA ALA A 21 6.09 -7.32 6.11
C ALA A 21 5.72 -6.76 4.73
N ALA A 22 4.95 -5.66 4.68
CA ALA A 22 4.61 -4.98 3.43
C ALA A 22 5.86 -4.43 2.72
N TRP A 23 6.77 -3.77 3.46
CA TRP A 23 8.03 -3.28 2.89
C TRP A 23 8.91 -4.42 2.36
N ALA A 24 8.99 -5.55 3.06
CA ALA A 24 9.74 -6.71 2.60
C ALA A 24 9.19 -7.25 1.26
N ARG A 25 7.87 -7.32 1.12
CA ARG A 25 7.22 -7.75 -0.13
C ARG A 25 7.50 -6.79 -1.29
N LEU A 26 7.41 -5.48 -1.05
CA LEU A 26 7.70 -4.47 -2.07
C LEU A 26 9.16 -4.53 -2.53
N ARG A 27 10.12 -4.64 -1.60
CA ARG A 27 11.54 -4.79 -1.95
C ARG A 27 11.83 -6.09 -2.70
N ALA A 28 11.19 -7.19 -2.32
CA ALA A 28 11.34 -8.45 -3.03
C ALA A 28 10.78 -8.39 -4.46
N ALA A 29 9.65 -7.70 -4.68
CA ALA A 29 9.09 -7.48 -6.02
C ALA A 29 9.98 -6.55 -6.86
N ALA A 30 10.47 -5.47 -6.27
CA ALA A 30 11.41 -4.55 -6.91
C ALA A 30 12.71 -5.25 -7.35
N GLY A 31 13.28 -6.11 -6.51
CA GLY A 31 14.47 -6.90 -6.83
C GLY A 31 14.25 -7.92 -7.95
N LYS A 32 13.00 -8.32 -8.22
CA LYS A 32 12.63 -9.17 -9.37
C LYS A 32 12.42 -8.38 -10.67
N GLY A 33 12.53 -7.04 -10.62
CA GLY A 33 12.33 -6.17 -11.78
C GLY A 33 10.90 -5.65 -11.98
N ASP A 34 10.03 -5.74 -10.97
CA ASP A 34 8.68 -5.14 -11.06
C ASP A 34 8.76 -3.60 -11.07
N VAL A 35 8.42 -3.01 -12.21
CA VAL A 35 8.46 -1.56 -12.42
C VAL A 35 7.48 -0.82 -11.51
N HIS A 36 6.31 -1.41 -11.23
CA HIS A 36 5.32 -0.78 -10.35
C HIS A 36 5.79 -0.77 -8.90
N ALA A 37 6.43 -1.84 -8.44
CA ALA A 37 7.02 -1.89 -7.10
C ALA A 37 8.11 -0.83 -6.93
N ASN A 38 8.98 -0.68 -7.93
CA ASN A 38 10.01 0.37 -7.94
C ASN A 38 9.41 1.79 -7.91
N ALA A 39 8.42 2.05 -8.78
CA ALA A 39 7.73 3.35 -8.81
C ALA A 39 7.03 3.67 -7.47
N LEU A 40 6.41 2.67 -6.84
CA LEU A 40 5.77 2.84 -5.53
C LEU A 40 6.78 3.15 -4.42
N LEU A 41 7.93 2.44 -4.39
CA LEU A 41 8.99 2.73 -3.42
C LEU A 41 9.52 4.16 -3.56
N ILE A 42 9.67 4.65 -4.80
CA ILE A 42 10.09 6.03 -5.09
C ILE A 42 9.03 7.03 -4.60
N ALA A 43 7.76 6.82 -4.95
CA ALA A 43 6.68 7.71 -4.53
C ALA A 43 6.55 7.81 -3.00
N LEU A 44 6.72 6.68 -2.30
CA LEU A 44 6.72 6.64 -0.83
C LEU A 44 7.93 7.36 -0.24
N ALA A 45 9.13 7.23 -0.84
CA ALA A 45 10.34 7.89 -0.37
C ALA A 45 10.27 9.42 -0.51
N GLU A 46 9.67 9.91 -1.58
CA GLU A 46 9.51 11.34 -1.84
C GLU A 46 8.31 11.95 -1.09
N GLN A 47 7.59 11.15 -0.29
CA GLN A 47 6.36 11.54 0.40
C GLN A 47 5.32 12.19 -0.53
N ARG A 48 5.37 11.87 -1.83
CA ARG A 48 4.40 12.41 -2.78
C ARG A 48 3.06 11.73 -2.50
N PRO A 49 1.99 12.49 -2.21
CA PRO A 49 0.67 11.90 -2.05
C PRO A 49 0.25 11.28 -3.39
N VAL A 50 0.34 9.95 -3.48
CA VAL A 50 -0.07 9.16 -4.65
C VAL A 50 -1.57 9.32 -4.91
N MET A 51 -2.33 9.80 -3.92
CA MET A 51 -3.73 10.14 -4.05
C MET A 51 -3.96 11.53 -3.47
N SER A 52 -4.39 12.48 -4.31
CA SER A 52 -5.15 13.63 -3.83
C SER A 52 -6.49 13.10 -3.31
N LEU A 53 -6.57 12.80 -2.01
CA LEU A 53 -7.83 12.49 -1.37
C LEU A 53 -8.68 13.77 -1.38
N PRO A 54 -9.85 13.80 -2.04
CA PRO A 54 -10.78 14.92 -1.84
C PRO A 54 -11.18 14.94 -0.35
N ALA A 55 -11.17 16.15 0.22
CA ALA A 55 -11.52 16.44 1.61
C ALA A 55 -12.94 16.00 1.96
#